data_AF-A0A950FTM3-F1
#
_entry.id   AF-A0A950FTM3-F1
#
_cell.length_a   1.000
_cell.length_b   1.000
_cell.length_c   1.000
_cell.angle_alpha   90.00
_cell.angle_beta   90.00
_cell.angle_gamma   90.00
#
_symmetry.space_group_name_H-M   'P 1'
#
loop_
_entity.id
_entity.type
_entity.pdbx_description
1 polymer ?
#
loop_
_entity_poly.entity_id
_entity_poly.type
_entity_poly.pdbx_seq_one_letter_code
_entity_poly.pdbx_strand_id
1 'polypeptide(L)'
;MRPATGAIDEIQLLPLSDAPPGTTACVGDVLVVRGWAHHPGNATSFALTIDGGPEHAIERSIPRPDVAGALGDPSAAGSGFSASLATVDLAAGEHALALVVAGDRAGELARARFRLNAAVPLADVEPAGGCIDTWTDESGRTEPIQGSTLHVPRDAVIRIDGWAADTVTQTPAVAAFALVGEHVVEAAYGFERQDVAEELGEHHVYCGFSVSFPGTYVARDGTPLRIVVLGSDGVTVRPAGPPLTLLARR
;
A
#
# COMPACT_ATOMS: atom_id res chain seq x y z
N MET A 1 34.30 -1.69 -17.07
CA MET A 1 33.42 -1.80 -15.89
C MET A 1 32.40 -2.88 -16.20
N ARG A 2 32.16 -3.84 -15.30
CA ARG A 2 31.05 -4.80 -15.50
C ARG A 2 29.71 -4.07 -15.23
N PRO A 3 28.64 -4.35 -15.99
CA PRO A 3 27.35 -3.71 -15.77
C PRO A 3 26.69 -4.19 -14.46
N ALA A 4 25.67 -3.46 -13.98
CA ALA A 4 24.78 -3.98 -12.95
C ALA A 4 24.10 -5.27 -13.42
N THR A 5 23.81 -6.18 -12.50
CA THR A 5 23.15 -7.45 -12.77
C THR A 5 22.28 -7.84 -11.58
N GLY A 6 21.23 -8.62 -11.82
CA GLY A 6 20.37 -9.13 -10.75
C GLY A 6 19.44 -10.21 -11.26
N ALA A 7 18.76 -10.87 -10.34
CA ALA A 7 17.68 -11.79 -10.64
C ALA A 7 16.59 -11.72 -9.58
N ILE A 8 15.39 -12.10 -9.99
CA ILE A 8 14.26 -12.39 -9.09
C ILE A 8 14.26 -13.91 -8.94
N ASP A 9 14.54 -14.39 -7.73
CA ASP A 9 14.64 -15.83 -7.46
C ASP A 9 13.30 -16.41 -7.06
N GLU A 10 12.51 -15.65 -6.29
CA GLU A 10 11.26 -16.11 -5.73
C GLU A 10 10.25 -14.96 -5.60
N ILE A 11 9.00 -15.30 -5.86
CA ILE A 11 7.84 -14.48 -5.55
C ILE A 11 6.93 -15.33 -4.67
N GLN A 12 6.86 -14.98 -3.40
CA GLN A 12 6.04 -15.64 -2.38
C GLN A 12 4.87 -14.75 -2.00
N LEU A 13 3.70 -15.34 -1.82
CA LEU A 13 2.50 -14.62 -1.37
C LEU A 13 2.29 -14.87 0.11
N LEU A 14 2.02 -13.79 0.85
CA LEU A 14 1.49 -13.88 2.20
C LEU A 14 0.03 -13.45 2.14
N PRO A 15 -0.92 -14.40 2.07
CA PRO A 15 -2.33 -14.05 2.17
C PRO A 15 -2.56 -13.35 3.52
N LEU A 16 -3.36 -12.28 3.52
CA LEU A 16 -3.78 -11.63 4.76
C LEU A 16 -4.77 -12.49 5.57
N SER A 17 -5.23 -13.61 5.01
CA SER A 17 -6.05 -14.63 5.68
C SER A 17 -5.28 -15.95 5.85
N ASP A 18 -5.74 -16.84 6.75
CA ASP A 18 -5.20 -18.20 7.02
C ASP A 18 -5.27 -19.18 5.82
N ALA A 19 -5.25 -18.67 4.58
CA ALA A 19 -5.28 -19.48 3.38
C ALA A 19 -4.00 -20.33 3.26
N PRO A 20 -4.13 -21.62 2.87
CA PRO A 20 -2.99 -22.51 2.76
C PRO A 20 -1.99 -22.03 1.68
N PRO A 21 -0.68 -22.33 1.86
CA PRO A 21 0.34 -22.02 0.87
C PRO A 21 0.00 -22.59 -0.52
N GLY A 22 0.10 -21.77 -1.57
CA GLY A 22 -0.21 -22.18 -2.95
C GLY A 22 -1.57 -21.73 -3.48
N THR A 23 -2.29 -20.88 -2.74
CA THR A 23 -3.46 -20.14 -3.25
C THR A 23 -3.03 -19.08 -4.27
N THR A 24 -3.90 -18.79 -5.24
CA THR A 24 -3.62 -17.79 -6.28
C THR A 24 -3.67 -16.40 -5.66
N ALA A 25 -2.69 -15.55 -5.95
CA ALA A 25 -2.63 -14.17 -5.44
C ALA A 25 -3.93 -13.44 -5.76
N CYS A 26 -4.51 -12.75 -4.80
CA CYS A 26 -5.67 -11.90 -5.00
C CYS A 26 -5.28 -10.43 -4.86
N VAL A 27 -6.03 -9.55 -5.53
CA VAL A 27 -5.95 -8.11 -5.25
C VAL A 27 -6.12 -7.86 -3.75
N GLY A 28 -5.20 -7.11 -3.15
CA GLY A 28 -5.21 -6.83 -1.70
C GLY A 28 -4.26 -7.68 -0.87
N ASP A 29 -3.69 -8.75 -1.41
CA ASP A 29 -2.63 -9.53 -0.75
C ASP A 29 -1.30 -8.76 -0.68
N VAL A 30 -0.40 -9.22 0.19
CA VAL A 30 1.00 -8.76 0.23
C VAL A 30 1.89 -9.74 -0.54
N LEU A 31 2.57 -9.22 -1.56
CA LEU A 31 3.54 -9.93 -2.36
C LEU A 31 4.94 -9.79 -1.73
N VAL A 32 5.54 -10.90 -1.33
CA VAL A 32 6.95 -10.94 -0.87
C VAL A 32 7.84 -11.38 -2.03
N VAL A 33 8.74 -10.50 -2.45
CA VAL A 33 9.69 -10.75 -3.54
C VAL A 33 11.09 -10.95 -2.96
N ARG A 34 11.78 -12.00 -3.38
CA ARG A 34 13.18 -12.26 -3.02
C ARG A 34 14.03 -12.44 -4.26
N GLY A 35 15.28 -12.02 -4.15
CA GLY A 35 16.24 -12.15 -5.23
C GLY A 35 17.61 -11.64 -4.86
N TRP A 36 18.40 -11.29 -5.87
CA TRP A 36 19.69 -10.64 -5.69
C TRP A 36 19.92 -9.54 -6.73
N ALA A 37 20.66 -8.50 -6.32
CA ALA A 37 21.05 -7.40 -7.19
C ALA A 37 22.47 -6.94 -6.82
N HIS A 38 23.34 -6.85 -7.82
CA HIS A 38 24.74 -6.49 -7.65
C HIS A 38 25.21 -5.52 -8.73
N HIS A 39 25.96 -4.50 -8.31
CA HIS A 39 26.68 -3.61 -9.22
C HIS A 39 28.15 -3.56 -8.79
N PRO A 40 29.09 -3.95 -9.67
CA PRO A 40 30.51 -3.89 -9.35
C PRO A 40 31.02 -2.45 -9.47
N GLY A 41 30.98 -1.72 -8.35
CA GLY A 41 31.33 -0.31 -8.28
C GLY A 41 30.67 0.39 -7.08
N ASN A 42 30.65 1.73 -7.08
CA ASN A 42 30.06 2.55 -6.01
C ASN A 42 28.63 2.11 -5.65
N ALA A 43 28.22 2.43 -4.40
CA ALA A 43 26.92 2.09 -3.84
C ALA A 43 25.77 2.48 -4.78
N THR A 44 25.26 1.49 -5.50
CA THR A 44 24.08 1.61 -6.35
C THR A 44 22.90 1.03 -5.57
N SER A 45 21.82 1.81 -5.47
CA SER A 45 20.54 1.35 -4.95
C SER A 45 19.74 0.67 -6.05
N PHE A 46 18.92 -0.31 -5.67
CA PHE A 46 18.03 -1.02 -6.58
C PHE A 46 16.61 -0.89 -6.04
N ALA A 47 15.64 -1.01 -6.94
CA ALA A 47 14.23 -0.93 -6.61
C ALA A 47 13.42 -1.93 -7.44
N LEU A 48 12.21 -2.23 -6.97
CA LEU A 48 11.22 -3.00 -7.73
C LEU A 48 10.15 -2.05 -8.30
N THR A 49 9.68 -2.34 -9.50
CA THR A 49 8.52 -1.65 -10.09
C THR A 49 7.49 -2.69 -10.52
N ILE A 50 6.22 -2.37 -10.39
CA ILE A 50 5.11 -3.17 -10.92
C ILE A 50 4.52 -2.39 -12.09
N ASP A 51 4.44 -3.01 -13.26
CA ASP A 51 3.95 -2.43 -14.52
C ASP A 51 4.62 -1.09 -14.92
N GLY A 52 5.88 -0.92 -14.55
CA GLY A 52 6.62 0.34 -14.78
C GLY A 52 6.18 1.50 -13.89
N GLY A 53 5.42 1.22 -12.82
CA GLY A 53 4.95 2.15 -11.82
C GLY A 53 6.05 2.69 -10.89
N PRO A 54 5.70 3.10 -9.66
CA PRO A 54 6.66 3.64 -8.70
C PRO A 54 7.72 2.60 -8.31
N GLU A 55 8.89 3.11 -7.93
CA GLU A 55 9.99 2.31 -7.39
C GLU A 55 9.71 1.97 -5.93
N HIS A 56 9.79 0.68 -5.60
CA HIS A 56 9.66 0.14 -4.27
C HIS A 56 11.04 -0.18 -3.74
N ALA A 57 11.36 0.36 -2.56
CA ALA A 57 12.61 0.09 -1.88
C ALA A 57 12.71 -1.41 -1.54
N ILE A 58 13.93 -1.94 -1.61
CA ILE A 58 14.23 -3.31 -1.24
C ILE A 58 15.10 -3.33 0.02
N GLU A 59 14.82 -4.25 0.92
CA GLU A 59 15.70 -4.51 2.06
C GLU A 59 16.84 -5.40 1.59
N ARG A 60 18.06 -4.87 1.69
CA ARG A 60 19.29 -5.61 1.40
C ARG A 60 19.84 -6.23 2.69
N SER A 61 20.79 -7.14 2.55
CA SER A 61 21.53 -7.86 3.62
C SER A 61 21.17 -9.34 3.76
N ILE A 62 20.59 -9.95 2.72
CA ILE A 62 20.49 -11.41 2.66
C ILE A 62 21.82 -11.97 2.12
N PRO A 63 22.53 -12.82 2.87
CA PRO A 63 23.79 -13.41 2.42
C PRO A 63 23.58 -14.30 1.19
N ARG A 64 24.39 -14.07 0.14
CA ARG A 64 24.41 -14.79 -1.13
C ARG A 64 25.83 -15.17 -1.56
N PRO A 65 26.52 -16.03 -0.79
CA PRO A 65 27.88 -16.49 -1.14
C PRO A 65 27.89 -17.31 -2.43
N ASP A 66 26.76 -17.95 -2.78
CA ASP A 66 26.53 -18.62 -4.06
C ASP A 66 26.64 -17.64 -5.25
N VAL A 67 26.02 -16.46 -5.14
CA VAL A 67 26.09 -15.40 -6.17
C VAL A 67 27.50 -14.84 -6.27
N ALA A 68 28.18 -14.61 -5.13
CA ALA A 68 29.57 -14.16 -5.12
C ALA A 68 30.51 -15.16 -5.83
N GLY A 69 30.32 -16.45 -5.58
CA GLY A 69 31.06 -17.52 -6.25
C GLY A 69 30.79 -17.57 -7.76
N ALA A 70 29.52 -17.47 -8.17
CA ALA A 70 29.12 -17.51 -9.58
C ALA A 70 29.62 -16.30 -10.38
N LEU A 71 29.62 -15.10 -9.78
CA LEU A 71 30.11 -13.88 -10.42
C LEU A 71 31.63 -13.72 -10.34
N GLY A 72 32.29 -14.47 -9.46
CA GLY A 72 33.71 -14.31 -9.15
C GLY A 72 34.01 -12.97 -8.45
N ASP A 73 33.05 -12.43 -7.70
CA ASP A 73 33.13 -11.14 -7.03
C ASP A 73 32.68 -11.26 -5.57
N PRO A 74 33.62 -11.24 -4.61
CA PRO A 74 33.30 -11.34 -3.18
C PRO A 74 32.36 -10.25 -2.66
N SER A 75 32.33 -9.08 -3.31
CA SER A 75 31.44 -7.98 -2.90
C SER A 75 29.97 -8.29 -3.15
N ALA A 76 29.65 -9.27 -4.01
CA ALA A 76 28.29 -9.74 -4.25
C ALA A 76 27.74 -10.63 -3.11
N ALA A 77 28.53 -10.94 -2.08
CA ALA A 77 28.09 -11.82 -0.99
C ALA A 77 26.91 -11.26 -0.16
N GLY A 78 26.67 -9.94 -0.20
CA GLY A 78 25.52 -9.27 0.40
C GLY A 78 24.47 -8.79 -0.60
N SER A 79 24.44 -9.36 -1.80
CA SER A 79 23.58 -8.91 -2.91
C SER A 79 22.11 -9.32 -2.76
N GLY A 80 21.78 -10.22 -1.83
CA GLY A 80 20.41 -10.69 -1.65
C GLY A 80 19.48 -9.62 -1.09
N PHE A 81 18.23 -9.66 -1.54
CA PHE A 81 17.18 -8.74 -1.11
C PHE A 81 15.85 -9.44 -0.81
N SER A 82 15.02 -8.78 -0.01
CA SER A 82 13.59 -9.07 0.17
C SER A 82 12.80 -7.77 0.09
N ALA A 83 11.57 -7.84 -0.42
CA ALA A 83 10.66 -6.71 -0.46
C ALA A 83 9.22 -7.19 -0.29
N SER A 84 8.39 -6.40 0.39
CA SER A 84 6.96 -6.63 0.52
C SER A 84 6.22 -5.56 -0.27
N LEU A 85 5.34 -5.97 -1.18
CA LEU A 85 4.61 -5.10 -2.09
C LEU A 85 3.10 -5.32 -1.89
N ALA A 86 2.35 -4.24 -1.65
CA ALA A 86 0.90 -4.33 -1.59
C ALA A 86 0.34 -4.52 -3.00
N THR A 87 -0.70 -5.34 -3.14
CA THR A 87 -1.35 -5.59 -4.43
C THR A 87 -2.75 -4.97 -4.51
N VAL A 88 -3.15 -4.20 -3.50
CA VAL A 88 -4.49 -3.61 -3.37
C VAL A 88 -4.85 -2.65 -4.52
N ASP A 89 -3.85 -2.00 -5.11
CA ASP A 89 -4.01 -1.05 -6.22
C ASP A 89 -3.83 -1.67 -7.61
N LEU A 90 -3.56 -2.97 -7.67
CA LEU A 90 -3.38 -3.69 -8.92
C LEU A 90 -4.72 -4.28 -9.38
N ALA A 91 -4.97 -4.22 -10.68
CA ALA A 91 -6.14 -4.86 -11.27
C ALA A 91 -6.05 -6.39 -11.13
N ALA A 92 -7.17 -7.10 -11.27
CA ALA A 92 -7.07 -8.53 -11.54
C ALA A 92 -6.43 -8.74 -12.92
N GLY A 93 -5.47 -9.63 -13.05
CA GLY A 93 -4.76 -9.87 -14.30
C GLY A 93 -3.30 -10.23 -14.14
N GLU A 94 -2.59 -10.28 -15.27
CA GLU A 94 -1.13 -10.42 -15.26
C GLU A 94 -0.47 -9.06 -15.03
N HIS A 95 0.52 -9.06 -14.15
CA HIS A 95 1.37 -7.92 -13.85
C HIS A 95 2.83 -8.26 -14.12
N ALA A 96 3.60 -7.25 -14.54
CA ALA A 96 5.02 -7.35 -14.75
C ALA A 96 5.78 -6.70 -13.59
N LEU A 97 6.56 -7.51 -12.88
CA LEU A 97 7.49 -7.04 -11.87
C LEU A 97 8.87 -6.85 -12.50
N ALA A 98 9.48 -5.69 -12.31
CA ALA A 98 10.84 -5.42 -12.79
C ALA A 98 11.75 -4.96 -11.65
N LEU A 99 12.95 -5.55 -11.59
CA LEU A 99 14.06 -5.10 -10.77
C LEU A 99 14.89 -4.11 -11.58
N VAL A 100 15.08 -2.91 -11.07
CA VAL A 100 15.76 -1.81 -11.75
C VAL A 100 16.85 -1.20 -10.89
N VAL A 101 17.79 -0.49 -11.52
CA VAL A 101 18.64 0.48 -10.83
C VAL A 101 17.77 1.63 -10.36
N ALA A 102 17.82 1.96 -9.07
CA ALA A 102 16.96 3.00 -8.50
C ALA A 102 17.29 4.36 -9.14
N GLY A 103 16.27 5.08 -9.59
CA GLY A 103 16.40 6.34 -10.33
C GLY A 103 16.75 6.18 -11.81
N ASP A 104 16.98 4.97 -12.31
CA ASP A 104 17.21 4.65 -13.73
C ASP A 104 16.37 3.45 -14.17
N ARG A 105 15.10 3.73 -14.53
CA ARG A 105 14.17 2.72 -15.04
C ARG A 105 14.59 2.07 -16.36
N ALA A 106 15.53 2.67 -17.11
CA ALA A 106 16.10 2.02 -18.29
C ALA A 106 17.15 0.95 -17.92
N GLY A 107 17.70 1.03 -16.70
CA GLY A 107 18.58 0.05 -16.09
C GLY A 107 17.85 -1.16 -15.50
N GLU A 108 16.94 -1.78 -16.25
CA GLU A 108 16.28 -3.03 -15.85
C GLU A 108 17.29 -4.17 -15.78
N LEU A 109 17.29 -4.88 -14.65
CA LEU A 109 18.20 -5.99 -14.36
C LEU A 109 17.51 -7.34 -14.53
N ALA A 110 16.25 -7.42 -14.13
CA ALA A 110 15.46 -8.64 -14.20
C ALA A 110 13.97 -8.32 -14.28
N ARG A 111 13.21 -9.27 -14.83
CA ARG A 111 11.75 -9.20 -14.95
C ARG A 111 11.11 -10.52 -14.59
N ALA A 112 10.00 -10.43 -13.87
CA ALA A 112 9.12 -11.55 -13.58
C ALA A 112 7.67 -11.15 -13.91
N ARG A 113 6.80 -12.15 -13.97
CA ARG A 113 5.36 -11.94 -14.07
C ARG A 113 4.67 -12.66 -12.94
N PHE A 114 3.62 -12.05 -12.43
CA PHE A 114 2.70 -12.67 -11.50
C PHE A 114 1.28 -12.38 -11.94
N ARG A 115 0.34 -13.21 -11.52
CA ARG A 115 -1.07 -13.02 -11.84
C ARG A 115 -1.84 -12.81 -10.55
N LEU A 116 -2.62 -11.75 -10.52
CA LEU A 116 -3.63 -11.52 -9.51
C LEU A 116 -4.97 -12.04 -10.04
N ASN A 117 -5.62 -12.88 -9.26
CA ASN A 117 -7.04 -13.08 -9.35
C ASN A 117 -7.74 -11.86 -8.74
N ALA A 118 -8.98 -11.66 -9.16
CA ALA A 118 -9.84 -10.75 -8.44
C ALA A 118 -10.05 -11.29 -7.02
N ALA A 119 -9.58 -10.55 -6.00
CA ALA A 119 -10.49 -10.29 -4.88
C ALA A 119 -11.59 -9.38 -5.44
N VAL A 120 -12.81 -9.41 -4.90
CA VAL A 120 -13.92 -8.61 -5.44
C VAL A 120 -13.42 -7.17 -5.71
N PRO A 121 -13.34 -6.70 -6.98
CA PRO A 121 -12.68 -5.43 -7.28
C PRO A 121 -13.40 -4.30 -6.54
N LEU A 122 -12.68 -3.41 -5.84
CA LEU A 122 -13.32 -2.31 -5.08
C LEU A 122 -14.27 -1.45 -5.93
N ALA A 123 -14.04 -1.38 -7.25
CA ALA A 123 -14.90 -0.70 -8.21
C ALA A 123 -16.23 -1.45 -8.51
N ASP A 124 -16.23 -2.77 -8.31
CA ASP A 124 -17.38 -3.66 -8.48
C ASP A 124 -18.06 -3.97 -7.12
N VAL A 125 -17.44 -3.58 -6.01
CA VAL A 125 -18.05 -3.61 -4.68
C VAL A 125 -18.88 -2.36 -4.48
N GLU A 126 -20.15 -2.54 -4.11
CA GLU A 126 -21.03 -1.43 -3.75
C GLU A 126 -20.42 -0.60 -2.60
N PRO A 127 -20.22 0.72 -2.79
CA PRO A 127 -19.54 1.57 -1.82
C PRO A 127 -20.37 1.71 -0.55
N ALA A 128 -19.67 1.70 0.57
CA ALA A 128 -20.21 2.00 1.87
C ALA A 128 -20.31 3.53 2.09
N GLY A 129 -21.09 3.95 3.07
CA GLY A 129 -21.16 5.33 3.50
C GLY A 129 -19.86 5.74 4.20
N GLY A 130 -19.40 6.97 3.94
CA GLY A 130 -18.28 7.53 4.68
C GLY A 130 -17.94 8.95 4.27
N CYS A 131 -17.17 9.61 5.13
CA CYS A 131 -16.62 10.94 4.91
C CYS A 131 -15.29 11.07 5.64
N ILE A 132 -14.37 11.83 5.06
CA ILE A 132 -13.19 12.33 5.76
C ILE A 132 -13.51 13.78 6.13
N ASP A 133 -13.68 14.04 7.43
CA ASP A 133 -14.24 15.29 7.92
C ASP A 133 -13.16 16.35 8.14
N THR A 134 -12.07 15.94 8.79
CA THR A 134 -11.01 16.85 9.21
C THR A 134 -9.63 16.27 8.99
N TRP A 135 -8.65 17.16 8.91
CA TRP A 135 -7.24 16.81 9.05
C TRP A 135 -6.63 17.60 10.20
N THR A 136 -5.61 17.04 10.85
CA THR A 136 -4.85 17.67 11.92
C THR A 136 -3.37 17.70 11.53
N ASP A 137 -2.72 18.86 11.67
CA ASP A 137 -1.28 19.02 11.45
C ASP A 137 -0.45 18.64 12.70
N GLU A 138 0.87 18.66 12.55
CA GLU A 138 1.82 18.34 13.64
C GLU A 138 1.72 19.26 14.87
N SER A 139 1.15 20.46 14.71
CA SER A 139 0.91 21.39 15.82
C SER A 139 -0.37 21.08 16.59
N GLY A 140 -1.12 20.07 16.15
CA GLY A 140 -2.42 19.68 16.71
C GLY A 140 -3.56 20.55 16.22
N ARG A 141 -3.35 21.38 15.19
CA ARG A 141 -4.38 22.24 14.62
C ARG A 141 -5.23 21.44 13.66
N THR A 142 -6.53 21.36 13.96
CA THR A 142 -7.51 20.63 13.16
C THR A 142 -8.27 21.57 12.24
N GLU A 143 -8.37 21.21 10.96
CA GLU A 143 -9.12 21.96 9.94
C GLU A 143 -10.08 21.03 9.19
N PRO A 144 -11.29 21.50 8.85
CA PRO A 144 -12.23 20.73 8.04
C PRO A 144 -11.76 20.57 6.60
N ILE A 145 -12.05 19.43 5.99
CA ILE A 145 -11.79 19.18 4.57
C ILE A 145 -13.05 19.53 3.77
N GLN A 146 -12.96 20.50 2.86
CA GLN A 146 -14.10 21.02 2.09
C GLN A 146 -14.06 20.65 0.60
N GLY A 147 -13.21 19.71 0.19
CA GLY A 147 -13.05 19.33 -1.21
C GLY A 147 -12.36 17.98 -1.39
N SER A 148 -12.06 17.65 -2.64
CA SER A 148 -11.42 16.38 -3.01
C SER A 148 -9.89 16.44 -2.99
N THR A 149 -9.30 17.52 -2.45
CA THR A 149 -7.86 17.74 -2.44
C THR A 149 -7.41 18.24 -1.08
N LEU A 150 -6.33 17.66 -0.56
CA LEU A 150 -5.70 18.06 0.70
C LEU A 150 -4.20 18.25 0.50
N HIS A 151 -3.69 19.41 0.90
CA HIS A 151 -2.26 19.68 0.93
C HIS A 151 -1.67 19.23 2.27
N VAL A 152 -0.68 18.35 2.23
CA VAL A 152 -0.03 17.83 3.44
C VAL A 152 1.47 18.08 3.44
N PRO A 153 2.07 18.50 4.57
CA PRO A 153 3.54 18.55 4.73
C PRO A 153 4.15 17.15 4.64
N ARG A 154 5.31 17.01 3.97
CA ARG A 154 5.98 15.70 3.80
C ARG A 154 6.73 15.23 5.04
N ASP A 155 7.21 16.15 5.84
CA ASP A 155 8.08 15.91 7.00
C ASP A 155 7.32 15.82 8.33
N ALA A 156 5.99 15.80 8.28
CA ALA A 156 5.11 15.76 9.43
C ALA A 156 4.29 14.46 9.49
N VAL A 157 3.69 14.19 10.65
CA VAL A 157 2.60 13.21 10.76
C VAL A 157 1.28 13.92 10.47
N ILE A 158 0.49 13.32 9.59
CA ILE A 158 -0.84 13.79 9.23
C ILE A 158 -1.85 12.90 9.93
N ARG A 159 -2.80 13.49 10.64
CA ARG A 159 -3.97 12.77 11.14
C ARG A 159 -5.19 13.19 10.35
N ILE A 160 -6.00 12.23 9.93
CA ILE A 160 -7.32 12.47 9.36
C ILE A 160 -8.36 11.78 10.23
N ASP A 161 -9.51 12.42 10.36
CA ASP A 161 -10.61 11.96 11.18
C ASP A 161 -11.89 12.02 10.35
N GLY A 162 -12.80 11.08 10.58
CA GLY A 162 -14.01 10.98 9.80
C GLY A 162 -14.95 9.89 10.29
N TRP A 163 -15.82 9.43 9.40
CA TRP A 163 -16.68 8.28 9.64
C TRP A 163 -16.72 7.36 8.42
N ALA A 164 -16.94 6.08 8.67
CA ALA A 164 -17.13 5.09 7.63
C ALA A 164 -18.03 3.97 8.16
N ALA A 165 -19.08 3.59 7.43
CA ALA A 165 -20.10 2.66 7.91
C ALA A 165 -20.58 1.75 6.78
N ASP A 166 -20.78 0.45 7.04
CA ASP A 166 -21.37 -0.47 6.05
C ASP A 166 -22.88 -0.20 5.88
N THR A 167 -23.18 0.82 5.08
CA THR A 167 -24.54 1.20 4.71
C THR A 167 -25.16 0.25 3.69
N VAL A 168 -24.41 -0.72 3.16
CA VAL A 168 -24.94 -1.69 2.20
C VAL A 168 -25.63 -2.82 2.94
N THR A 169 -24.95 -3.42 3.91
CA THR A 169 -25.54 -4.49 4.74
C THR A 169 -26.31 -3.96 5.94
N GLN A 170 -26.15 -2.67 6.27
CA GLN A 170 -26.72 -2.05 7.47
C GLN A 170 -26.23 -2.74 8.76
N THR A 171 -25.02 -3.31 8.72
CA THR A 171 -24.37 -3.90 9.89
C THR A 171 -23.15 -3.07 10.32
N PRO A 172 -22.76 -3.11 11.61
CA PRO A 172 -21.53 -2.45 12.03
C PRO A 172 -20.31 -3.04 11.31
N ALA A 173 -19.47 -2.17 10.74
CA ALA A 173 -18.13 -2.58 10.32
C ALA A 173 -17.27 -2.87 11.56
N VAL A 174 -16.28 -3.76 11.41
CA VAL A 174 -15.39 -4.18 12.52
C VAL A 174 -14.07 -3.42 12.51
N ALA A 175 -13.66 -2.86 11.37
CA ALA A 175 -12.44 -2.09 11.23
C ALA A 175 -12.52 -1.13 10.04
N ALA A 176 -11.64 -0.12 10.04
CA ALA A 176 -11.40 0.76 8.91
C ALA A 176 -9.90 0.86 8.62
N PHE A 177 -9.56 1.06 7.34
CA PHE A 177 -8.19 1.25 6.88
C PHE A 177 -8.13 2.45 5.94
N ALA A 178 -7.05 3.21 6.01
CA ALA A 178 -6.69 4.20 5.01
C ALA A 178 -5.70 3.62 4.01
N LEU A 179 -6.04 3.74 2.74
CA LEU A 179 -5.16 3.48 1.61
C LEU A 179 -4.57 4.82 1.17
N VAL A 180 -3.27 5.03 1.42
CA VAL A 180 -2.54 6.28 1.16
C VAL A 180 -1.49 6.03 0.07
N GLY A 181 -1.88 6.21 -1.18
CA GLY A 181 -1.11 5.65 -2.29
C GLY A 181 -0.93 4.16 -2.10
N GLU A 182 0.32 3.69 -2.12
CA GLU A 182 0.67 2.27 -1.95
C GLU A 182 0.69 1.80 -0.49
N HIS A 183 0.44 2.69 0.47
CA HIS A 183 0.52 2.39 1.90
C HIS A 183 -0.87 2.06 2.48
N VAL A 184 -0.95 0.97 3.25
CA VAL A 184 -2.14 0.63 4.03
C VAL A 184 -1.88 0.99 5.50
N VAL A 185 -2.82 1.72 6.09
CA VAL A 185 -2.74 2.17 7.48
C VAL A 185 -4.03 1.80 8.20
N GLU A 186 -3.92 1.01 9.25
CA GLU A 186 -5.06 0.70 10.11
C GLU A 186 -5.53 1.97 10.83
N ALA A 187 -6.83 2.22 10.78
CA ALA A 187 -7.44 3.33 11.51
C ALA A 187 -7.86 2.86 12.91
N ALA A 188 -7.69 3.73 13.91
CA ALA A 188 -8.47 3.60 15.12
C ALA A 188 -9.95 3.80 14.73
N TYR A 189 -10.77 2.79 14.96
CA TYR A 189 -12.16 2.73 14.51
C TYR A 189 -13.09 2.42 15.68
N GLY A 190 -14.33 2.88 15.60
CA GLY A 190 -15.34 2.68 16.65
C GLY A 190 -15.58 3.93 17.52
N PHE A 191 -15.15 5.11 17.06
CA PHE A 191 -15.49 6.36 17.76
C PHE A 191 -16.97 6.69 17.60
N GLU A 192 -17.55 7.26 18.66
CA GLU A 192 -18.95 7.66 18.68
C GLU A 192 -19.21 8.82 17.69
N ARG A 193 -20.24 8.66 16.86
CA ARG A 193 -20.71 9.57 15.82
C ARG A 193 -22.23 9.62 15.86
N GLN A 194 -22.76 10.23 16.92
CA GLN A 194 -24.20 10.41 17.10
C GLN A 194 -24.81 11.24 15.96
N ASP A 195 -24.05 12.22 15.45
CA ASP A 195 -24.41 13.02 14.28
C ASP A 195 -24.68 12.16 13.04
N VAL A 196 -23.89 11.09 12.84
CA VAL A 196 -24.07 10.15 11.73
C VAL A 196 -25.20 9.15 12.02
N ALA A 197 -25.33 8.70 13.26
CA ALA A 197 -26.40 7.80 13.68
C ALA A 197 -27.79 8.41 13.52
N GLU A 198 -27.94 9.71 13.73
CA GLU A 198 -29.20 10.43 13.51
C GLU A 198 -29.66 10.37 12.04
N GLU A 199 -28.72 10.27 11.09
CA GLU A 199 -29.02 10.21 9.65
C GLU A 199 -29.11 8.76 9.13
N LEU A 200 -28.18 7.88 9.55
CA LEU A 200 -28.04 6.52 9.01
C LEU A 200 -28.64 5.43 9.90
N GLY A 201 -28.97 5.74 11.15
CA GLY A 201 -29.51 4.83 12.16
C GLY A 201 -28.53 4.49 13.29
N GLU A 202 -29.09 4.17 14.46
CA GLU A 202 -28.38 3.93 15.72
C GLU A 202 -27.33 2.80 15.66
N HIS A 203 -27.48 1.84 14.75
CA HIS A 203 -26.50 0.78 14.52
C HIS A 203 -25.17 1.28 13.94
N HIS A 204 -25.12 2.53 13.47
CA HIS A 204 -23.92 3.19 12.98
C HIS A 204 -23.32 4.20 13.97
N VAL A 205 -23.76 4.22 15.23
CA VAL A 205 -23.25 5.18 16.23
C VAL A 205 -21.74 5.07 16.50
N TYR A 206 -21.13 3.90 16.33
CA TYR A 206 -19.67 3.71 16.48
C TYR A 206 -18.97 3.57 15.12
N CYS A 207 -19.23 4.50 14.20
CA CYS A 207 -18.63 4.49 12.85
C CYS A 207 -17.49 5.50 12.66
N GLY A 208 -17.10 6.23 13.71
CA GLY A 208 -16.02 7.19 13.63
C GLY A 208 -14.65 6.51 13.51
N PHE A 209 -13.76 7.13 12.74
CA PHE A 209 -12.38 6.69 12.59
C PHE A 209 -11.39 7.84 12.79
N SER A 210 -10.17 7.49 13.19
CA SER A 210 -9.00 8.36 13.23
C SER A 210 -7.80 7.57 12.72
N VAL A 211 -7.04 8.14 11.79
CA VAL A 211 -5.85 7.50 11.25
C VAL A 211 -4.73 8.50 11.07
N SER A 212 -3.52 8.10 11.46
CA SER A 212 -2.32 8.92 11.38
C SER A 212 -1.29 8.26 10.50
N PHE A 213 -0.69 9.01 9.60
CA PHE A 213 0.35 8.51 8.70
C PHE A 213 1.42 9.58 8.45
N PRO A 214 2.67 9.18 8.18
CA PRO A 214 3.71 10.11 7.78
C PRO A 214 3.37 10.77 6.44
N GLY A 215 3.55 12.09 6.32
CA GLY A 215 3.40 12.82 5.07
C GLY A 215 4.32 12.34 3.95
N THR A 216 5.39 11.62 4.30
CA THR A 216 6.29 10.95 3.34
C THR A 216 5.57 9.90 2.49
N TYR A 217 4.39 9.40 2.91
CA TYR A 217 3.55 8.49 2.13
C TYR A 217 2.97 9.17 0.88
N VAL A 218 2.93 10.51 0.85
CA VAL A 218 2.58 11.28 -0.34
C VAL A 218 3.77 11.36 -1.28
N ALA A 219 4.05 10.24 -1.96
CA ALA A 219 5.21 10.08 -2.84
C ALA A 219 5.23 11.11 -3.98
N ARG A 220 4.07 11.50 -4.51
CA ARG A 220 3.90 12.50 -5.57
C ARG A 220 2.62 13.31 -5.36
N ASP A 221 2.54 14.47 -6.01
CA ASP A 221 1.27 15.18 -6.10
C ASP A 221 0.26 14.30 -6.85
N GLY A 222 -0.94 14.19 -6.29
CA GLY A 222 -1.99 13.34 -6.82
C GLY A 222 -2.10 11.97 -6.13
N THR A 223 -1.40 11.74 -5.01
CA THR A 223 -1.52 10.48 -4.26
C THR A 223 -2.97 10.30 -3.78
N PRO A 224 -3.65 9.21 -4.13
CA PRO A 224 -5.01 8.97 -3.66
C PRO A 224 -5.01 8.57 -2.18
N LEU A 225 -5.99 9.08 -1.45
CA LEU A 225 -6.37 8.66 -0.11
C LEU A 225 -7.78 8.08 -0.17
N ARG A 226 -7.94 6.83 0.25
CA ARG A 226 -9.24 6.15 0.31
C ARG A 226 -9.44 5.54 1.69
N ILE A 227 -10.65 5.59 2.20
CA ILE A 227 -11.05 4.82 3.38
C ILE A 227 -11.74 3.57 2.90
N VAL A 228 -11.41 2.43 3.50
CA VAL A 228 -12.14 1.17 3.33
C VAL A 228 -12.59 0.65 4.69
N VAL A 229 -13.74 0.01 4.72
CA VAL A 229 -14.27 -0.66 5.92
C VAL A 229 -14.30 -2.16 5.72
N LEU A 230 -14.01 -2.89 6.79
CA LEU A 230 -14.18 -4.35 6.88
C LEU A 230 -15.54 -4.64 7.51
N GLY A 231 -16.41 -5.31 6.77
CA GLY A 231 -17.75 -5.70 7.20
C GLY A 231 -17.74 -6.68 8.37
N SER A 232 -18.90 -6.84 9.02
CA SER A 232 -19.08 -7.71 10.19
C SER A 232 -18.78 -9.20 9.95
N ASP A 233 -18.72 -9.63 8.69
CA ASP A 233 -18.31 -10.99 8.31
C ASP A 233 -16.79 -11.21 8.37
N GLY A 234 -16.01 -10.15 8.60
CA GLY A 234 -14.56 -10.18 8.70
C GLY A 234 -13.85 -10.40 7.36
N VAL A 235 -14.57 -10.35 6.24
CA VAL A 235 -14.03 -10.65 4.90
C VAL A 235 -14.43 -9.60 3.86
N THR A 236 -15.62 -9.01 3.95
CA THR A 236 -16.09 -8.02 2.98
C THR A 236 -15.40 -6.68 3.19
N VAL A 237 -14.69 -6.19 2.19
CA VAL A 237 -14.07 -4.85 2.20
C VAL A 237 -14.84 -3.93 1.26
N ARG A 238 -15.21 -2.73 1.73
CA ARG A 238 -15.94 -1.73 0.93
C ARG A 238 -15.22 -0.38 0.94
N PRO A 239 -15.15 0.34 -0.19
CA PRO A 239 -14.71 1.72 -0.17
C PRO A 239 -15.76 2.59 0.52
N ALA A 240 -15.32 3.52 1.36
CA ALA A 240 -16.16 4.42 2.13
C ALA A 240 -15.89 5.87 1.74
N GLY A 241 -16.95 6.56 1.31
CA GLY A 241 -16.89 7.97 0.92
C GLY A 241 -16.10 8.25 -0.38
N PRO A 242 -16.06 9.52 -0.82
CA PRO A 242 -15.28 9.91 -1.98
C PRO A 242 -13.76 9.86 -1.70
N PRO A 243 -12.93 9.51 -2.69
CA PRO A 243 -11.49 9.56 -2.54
C PRO A 243 -11.00 11.01 -2.39
N LEU A 244 -9.94 11.18 -1.60
CA LEU A 244 -9.21 12.42 -1.45
C LEU A 244 -7.91 12.37 -2.24
N THR A 245 -7.51 13.51 -2.82
CA THR A 245 -6.24 13.66 -3.54
C THR A 245 -5.26 14.39 -2.65
N LEU A 246 -4.16 13.73 -2.27
CA LEU A 246 -3.12 14.33 -1.47
C LEU A 246 -2.09 15.04 -2.37
N LEU A 247 -1.78 16.28 -2.01
CA LEU A 247 -0.74 17.09 -2.64
C LEU A 247 0.36 17.37 -1.62
N ALA A 248 1.60 17.15 -2.01
CA ALA A 248 2.73 17.40 -1.12
C ALA A 248 2.99 18.90 -1.01
N ARG A 249 3.04 19.41 0.21
CA ARG A 249 3.58 20.75 0.50
C ARG A 249 5.08 20.61 0.78
N ARG A 250 5.86 21.47 0.13
CA ARG A 250 7.29 21.64 0.42
C ARG A 250 7.51 22.42 1.69
#